data_AF-A0A1H1QD07-F1
#
_entry.id   AF-A0A1H1QD07-F1
#
_cell.length_a   1.000
_cell.length_b   1.000
_cell.length_c   1.000
_cell.angle_alpha   90.00
_cell.angle_beta   90.00
_cell.angle_gamma   90.00
#
_symmetry.space_group_name_H-M   'P 1'
#
loop_
_entity.id
_entity.type
_entity.pdbx_description
1 polymer ?
#
loop_
_entity_poly.entity_id
_entity_poly.type
_entity_poly.pdbx_seq_one_letter_code
_entity_poly.pdbx_strand_id
1 'polypeptide(L)'
;MSARMDTSPLVLRLSGELLAYVVDALRNHARLYKANGMSQPSGVDGLVSALAFRASEGQPGTSNAGGCDHGQVEAVKPRLVSYDTAASMLDCSTRQVKRLVSDRTLRPVLVGGLRRLRISDIDAFIEGQA
;
A
#
# COMPACT_ATOMS: atom_id res chain seq x y z
N MET A 1 -45.33 -11.51 1.86
CA MET A 1 -44.50 -12.29 2.80
C MET A 1 -43.15 -11.60 2.88
N SER A 2 -42.98 -10.67 3.83
CA SER A 2 -41.74 -9.90 4.00
C SER A 2 -40.74 -10.68 4.85
N ALA A 3 -39.59 -11.02 4.27
CA ALA A 3 -38.46 -11.56 5.01
C ALA A 3 -37.94 -10.48 5.97
N ARG A 4 -38.15 -10.68 7.27
CA ARG A 4 -37.46 -9.91 8.31
C ARG A 4 -35.99 -10.32 8.24
N MET A 5 -35.14 -9.45 7.69
CA MET A 5 -33.70 -9.60 7.86
C MET A 5 -33.40 -9.38 9.33
N ASP A 6 -32.98 -10.44 10.02
CA ASP A 6 -32.40 -10.35 11.35
C ASP A 6 -31.11 -9.54 11.24
N THR A 7 -31.21 -8.22 11.38
CA THR A 7 -30.10 -7.31 11.67
C THR A 7 -29.65 -7.54 13.10
N SER A 8 -29.17 -8.74 13.38
CA SER A 8 -28.37 -8.98 14.58
C SER A 8 -27.10 -8.14 14.45
N PRO A 9 -26.82 -7.21 15.37
CA PRO A 9 -25.62 -6.41 15.30
C PRO A 9 -24.42 -7.36 15.42
N LEU A 10 -23.66 -7.52 14.34
CA LEU A 10 -22.36 -8.19 14.40
C LEU A 10 -21.45 -7.35 15.29
N VAL A 11 -21.30 -7.77 16.54
CA VAL A 11 -20.37 -7.15 17.48
C VAL A 11 -18.96 -7.62 17.11
N LEU A 12 -18.37 -6.96 16.12
CA LEU A 12 -16.99 -7.18 15.74
C LEU A 12 -16.09 -6.53 16.81
N ARG A 13 -15.47 -7.37 17.64
CA ARG A 13 -14.37 -6.96 18.50
C ARG A 13 -13.09 -6.90 17.67
N LEU A 14 -12.80 -5.71 17.16
CA LEU A 14 -11.58 -5.43 16.44
C LEU A 14 -10.58 -4.76 17.39
N SER A 15 -9.30 -5.13 17.27
CA SER A 15 -8.23 -4.37 17.92
C SER A 15 -8.17 -2.95 17.35
N GLY A 16 -7.63 -2.01 18.13
CA GLY A 16 -7.47 -0.62 17.67
C GLY A 16 -6.67 -0.51 16.37
N GLU A 17 -5.65 -1.37 16.20
CA GLU A 17 -4.83 -1.45 14.99
C GLU A 17 -5.65 -1.89 13.77
N LEU A 18 -6.48 -2.92 13.92
CA LEU A 18 -7.37 -3.38 12.84
C LEU A 18 -8.45 -2.33 12.51
N LEU A 19 -8.95 -1.60 13.50
CA LEU A 19 -9.89 -0.50 13.27
C LEU A 19 -9.24 0.62 12.44
N ALA A 20 -8.02 1.02 12.77
CA ALA A 20 -7.27 2.02 12.01
C ALA A 20 -7.06 1.56 10.57
N TYR A 21 -6.65 0.31 10.37
CA TYR A 21 -6.45 -0.28 9.04
C TYR A 21 -7.74 -0.27 8.20
N VAL A 22 -8.86 -0.68 8.80
CA VAL A 22 -10.17 -0.71 8.12
C VAL A 22 -10.64 0.71 7.75
N VAL A 23 -10.45 1.68 8.64
CA VAL A 23 -10.78 3.09 8.37
C VAL A 23 -9.99 3.61 7.16
N ASP A 24 -8.69 3.34 7.10
CA ASP A 24 -7.84 3.79 6.00
C ASP A 24 -8.17 3.07 4.69
N ALA A 25 -8.43 1.76 4.73
CA ALA A 25 -8.88 0.99 3.57
C ALA A 25 -10.18 1.57 2.98
N LEU A 26 -11.16 1.89 3.83
CA LEU A 26 -12.43 2.48 3.41
C LEU A 26 -12.24 3.88 2.81
N ARG A 27 -11.37 4.72 3.39
CA ARG A 27 -11.05 6.05 2.85
C ARG A 27 -10.38 5.95 1.49
N ASN A 28 -9.44 5.03 1.31
CA ASN A 28 -8.80 4.80 0.02
C ASN A 28 -9.80 4.31 -1.02
N HIS A 29 -10.69 3.40 -0.64
CA HIS A 29 -11.74 2.92 -1.51
C HIS A 29 -12.70 4.05 -1.95
N ALA A 30 -13.10 4.93 -1.03
CA ALA A 30 -13.90 6.12 -1.36
C ALA A 30 -13.18 7.06 -2.34
N ARG A 31 -11.87 7.28 -2.15
CA ARG A 31 -11.04 8.06 -3.09
C ARG A 31 -10.99 7.44 -4.48
N LEU A 32 -10.84 6.11 -4.56
CA LEU A 32 -10.86 5.38 -5.82
C LEU A 32 -12.21 5.48 -6.52
N TYR A 33 -13.32 5.43 -5.80
CA TYR A 33 -14.65 5.62 -6.39
C TYR A 33 -14.80 7.01 -7.00
N LYS A 34 -14.38 8.04 -6.26
CA LYS A 34 -14.39 9.42 -6.76
C LYS A 34 -13.49 9.61 -7.98
N ALA A 35 -12.30 9.03 -7.97
CA ALA A 35 -11.34 9.11 -9.08
C ALA A 35 -11.88 8.43 -10.36
N ASN A 36 -12.68 7.39 -10.20
CA ASN A 36 -13.30 6.65 -11.31
C ASN A 36 -14.70 7.19 -11.69
N GLY A 37 -15.15 8.31 -11.12
CA GLY A 37 -16.48 8.88 -11.38
C GLY A 37 -17.64 8.01 -10.90
N MET A 38 -17.38 7.04 -10.01
CA MET A 38 -18.39 6.16 -9.44
C MET A 38 -19.02 6.78 -8.20
N SER A 39 -20.33 6.62 -8.04
CA SER A 39 -21.04 7.04 -6.82
C SER A 39 -20.71 6.10 -5.67
N GLN A 40 -20.27 6.66 -4.55
CA GLN A 40 -19.98 5.91 -3.33
C GLN A 40 -21.26 5.31 -2.74
N PRO A 41 -21.23 4.07 -2.22
CA PRO A 41 -22.38 3.49 -1.53
C PRO A 41 -22.78 4.35 -0.32
N SER A 42 -24.08 4.59 -0.19
CA SER A 42 -24.63 5.35 0.94
C SER A 42 -24.29 4.67 2.27
N GLY A 43 -23.86 5.45 3.26
CA GLY A 43 -23.55 4.96 4.60
C GLY A 43 -22.07 4.66 4.87
N VAL A 44 -21.21 4.64 3.84
CA VAL A 44 -19.76 4.44 4.03
C VAL A 44 -19.14 5.58 4.84
N ASP A 45 -19.53 6.84 4.61
CA ASP A 45 -19.01 7.97 5.37
C ASP A 45 -19.41 7.93 6.85
N GLY A 46 -20.65 7.48 7.12
CA GLY A 46 -21.13 7.26 8.49
C GLY A 46 -20.36 6.14 9.18
N LEU A 47 -20.05 5.06 8.45
CA LEU A 47 -19.26 3.94 8.96
C LEU A 47 -17.81 4.33 9.23
N VAL A 48 -17.17 5.08 8.33
CA VAL A 48 -15.81 5.62 8.53
C VAL A 48 -15.77 6.53 9.76
N SER A 49 -16.77 7.38 9.94
CA SER A 49 -16.86 8.29 11.09
C SER A 49 -17.04 7.53 12.41
N ALA A 50 -17.93 6.52 12.42
CA ALA A 50 -18.17 5.69 13.61
C ALA A 50 -16.94 4.84 14.01
N LEU A 51 -16.22 4.29 13.02
CA LEU A 51 -15.00 3.52 13.29
C LEU A 51 -13.83 4.41 13.71
N ALA A 52 -13.67 5.59 13.09
CA ALA A 52 -12.64 6.55 13.46
C ALA A 52 -12.84 7.07 14.89
N PHE A 53 -14.09 7.37 15.26
CA PHE A 53 -14.45 7.74 16.63
C PHE A 53 -14.09 6.66 17.64
N ARG A 54 -14.43 5.39 17.36
CA ARG A 54 -14.07 4.24 18.22
C ARG A 54 -12.57 3.99 18.31
N ALA A 55 -11.83 4.24 17.23
CA ALA A 55 -10.38 4.15 17.25
C ALA A 55 -9.75 5.24 18.13
N SER A 56 -10.33 6.45 18.14
CA SER A 56 -9.83 7.58 18.93
C SER A 56 -10.20 7.54 20.41
N GLU A 57 -11.36 6.97 20.78
CA GLU A 57 -11.80 6.95 22.17
C GLU A 57 -11.04 5.97 23.06
N GLY A 58 -10.29 5.02 22.47
CA GLY A 58 -9.52 4.03 23.22
C GLY A 58 -10.43 3.09 24.01
N GLN A 59 -10.43 1.79 23.68
CA GLN A 59 -11.14 0.83 24.53
C GLN A 59 -10.61 0.89 25.96
N PRO A 60 -11.48 0.89 26.99
CA PRO A 60 -11.04 0.77 28.37
C PRO A 60 -10.50 -0.66 28.57
N GLY A 61 -9.18 -0.81 28.58
CA GLY A 61 -8.54 -2.08 28.93
C GLY A 61 -7.16 -2.37 28.34
N THR A 62 -6.68 -1.64 27.35
CA THR A 62 -5.32 -1.85 26.83
C THR A 62 -4.44 -0.66 27.21
N SER A 63 -3.65 -0.83 28.25
CA SER A 63 -2.53 0.05 28.57
C SER A 63 -1.70 0.30 27.32
N ASN A 64 -1.56 1.57 26.96
CA ASN A 64 -0.59 2.08 25.99
C ASN A 64 0.84 1.95 26.56
N ALA A 65 1.28 0.73 26.84
CA ALA A 65 2.61 0.40 27.36
C ALA A 65 3.20 -0.87 26.73
N GLY A 66 2.61 -1.35 25.64
CA GLY A 66 3.26 -2.28 24.72
C GLY A 66 3.71 -1.49 23.52
N GLY A 67 5.02 -1.32 23.35
CA GLY A 67 5.59 -0.66 22.19
C GLY A 67 5.06 -1.29 20.92
N CYS A 68 4.18 -0.57 20.24
CA CYS A 68 3.91 -0.83 18.85
C CYS A 68 5.19 -0.46 18.12
N ASP A 69 6.07 -1.44 17.98
CA ASP A 69 7.10 -1.51 16.96
C ASP A 69 6.35 -1.54 15.61
N HIS A 70 5.78 -0.38 15.27
CA HIS A 70 5.46 -0.04 13.92
C HIS A 70 6.81 -0.01 13.24
N GLY A 71 7.25 -1.16 12.74
CA GLY A 71 8.13 -1.20 11.59
C GLY A 71 7.48 -0.23 10.62
N GLN A 72 8.07 0.97 10.54
CA GLN A 72 7.57 2.03 9.70
C GLN A 72 7.53 1.41 8.31
N VAL A 73 6.35 1.00 7.86
CA VAL A 73 6.10 0.88 6.44
C VAL A 73 5.96 2.33 5.99
N GLU A 74 7.10 3.02 6.04
CA GLU A 74 7.37 4.20 5.27
C GLU A 74 6.81 3.85 3.89
N ALA A 75 5.89 4.64 3.36
CA ALA A 75 5.46 4.45 1.99
C ALA A 75 6.73 4.56 1.15
N VAL A 76 7.36 3.42 0.86
CA VAL A 76 8.66 3.35 0.21
C VAL A 76 8.37 3.89 -1.17
N LYS A 77 8.61 5.19 -1.34
CA LYS A 77 8.65 5.80 -2.67
C LYS A 77 9.65 4.92 -3.40
N PRO A 78 9.22 4.16 -4.43
CA PRO A 78 10.13 3.23 -5.07
C PRO A 78 11.33 4.06 -5.52
N ARG A 79 12.50 3.75 -4.97
CA ARG A 79 13.72 4.46 -5.32
C ARG A 79 14.00 4.10 -6.77
N LEU A 80 13.85 5.09 -7.65
CA LEU A 80 14.04 4.95 -9.08
C LEU A 80 15.43 5.44 -9.44
N VAL A 81 16.16 4.62 -10.18
CA VAL A 81 17.53 4.94 -10.62
C VAL A 81 17.62 5.07 -12.13
N SER A 82 18.57 5.86 -12.60
CA SER A 82 18.93 5.90 -14.04
C SER A 82 19.64 4.61 -14.44
N TYR A 83 19.80 4.40 -15.74
CA TYR A 83 20.59 3.27 -16.24
C TYR A 83 22.07 3.38 -15.88
N ASP A 84 22.62 4.59 -15.80
CA ASP A 84 24.02 4.79 -15.41
C ASP A 84 24.23 4.44 -13.94
N THR A 85 23.31 4.85 -13.06
CA THR A 85 23.36 4.45 -11.65
C THR A 85 23.17 2.94 -11.49
N ALA A 86 22.22 2.34 -12.22
CA ALA A 86 22.03 0.89 -12.20
C ALA A 86 23.27 0.14 -12.71
N ALA A 87 23.98 0.70 -13.70
CA ALA A 87 25.22 0.13 -14.22
C ALA A 87 26.31 0.11 -13.14
N SER A 88 26.45 1.20 -12.37
CA SER A 88 27.35 1.24 -11.21
C SER A 88 26.94 0.26 -10.11
N MET A 89 25.65 0.08 -9.85
CA MET A 89 25.16 -0.87 -8.84
C MET A 89 25.42 -2.34 -9.22
N LEU A 90 25.35 -2.66 -10.51
CA LEU A 90 25.56 -4.00 -11.06
C LEU A 90 27.02 -4.26 -11.48
N ASP A 91 27.93 -3.31 -11.22
CA ASP A 91 29.32 -3.32 -11.68
C ASP A 91 29.48 -3.69 -13.17
N CYS A 92 28.66 -3.07 -14.01
CA CYS A 92 28.60 -3.37 -15.44
C CYS A 92 28.48 -2.09 -16.30
N SER A 93 28.49 -2.24 -17.63
CA SER A 93 28.32 -1.11 -18.54
C SER A 93 26.85 -0.72 -18.72
N THR A 94 26.56 0.58 -18.94
CA THR A 94 25.19 1.05 -19.29
C THR A 94 24.62 0.31 -20.52
N ARG A 95 25.48 -0.14 -21.44
CA ARG A 95 25.08 -0.95 -22.60
C ARG A 95 24.52 -2.31 -22.18
N GLN A 96 25.14 -2.97 -21.21
CA GLN A 96 24.64 -4.23 -20.64
C GLN A 96 23.31 -4.02 -19.93
N VAL A 97 23.15 -2.95 -19.15
CA VAL A 97 21.85 -2.62 -18.53
C VAL A 97 20.75 -2.42 -19.58
N LYS A 98 21.04 -1.67 -20.65
CA LYS A 98 20.10 -1.50 -21.79
C LYS A 98 19.75 -2.83 -22.44
N ARG A 99 20.71 -3.74 -22.56
CA ARG A 99 20.50 -5.11 -23.06
C ARG A 99 19.60 -5.91 -22.12
N LEU A 100 19.84 -5.91 -20.81
CA LEU A 100 18.98 -6.58 -19.82
C LEU A 100 17.53 -6.08 -19.86
N VAL A 101 17.33 -4.80 -20.13
CA VAL A 101 15.99 -4.23 -20.34
C VAL A 101 15.38 -4.70 -21.66
N SER A 102 16.16 -4.73 -22.74
CA SER A 102 15.71 -5.23 -24.06
C SER A 102 15.33 -6.72 -24.00
N ASP A 103 16.09 -7.51 -23.26
CA ASP A 103 15.91 -8.94 -23.05
C ASP A 103 14.78 -9.23 -22.04
N ARG A 104 14.12 -8.18 -21.51
CA ARG A 104 13.01 -8.20 -20.52
C ARG A 104 13.38 -8.76 -19.16
N THR A 105 14.66 -8.89 -18.85
CA THR A 105 15.17 -9.32 -17.55
C THR A 105 14.96 -8.25 -16.48
N LEU A 106 15.20 -6.98 -16.84
CA LEU A 106 14.89 -5.83 -15.98
C LEU A 106 13.71 -5.04 -16.55
N ARG A 107 12.75 -4.67 -15.70
CA ARG A 107 11.53 -3.96 -16.12
C ARG A 107 11.69 -2.44 -15.96
N PRO A 108 11.66 -1.67 -17.05
CA PRO A 108 11.74 -0.22 -16.96
C PRO A 108 10.40 0.39 -16.56
N VAL A 109 10.46 1.43 -15.74
CA VAL A 109 9.33 2.30 -15.40
C VAL A 109 9.52 3.63 -16.13
N LEU A 110 8.45 4.14 -16.74
CA LEU A 110 8.45 5.46 -17.37
C LEU A 110 8.03 6.52 -16.35
N VAL A 111 8.89 7.50 -16.11
CA VAL A 111 8.59 8.66 -15.25
C VAL A 111 9.01 9.94 -15.99
N GLY A 112 8.05 10.80 -16.30
CA GLY A 112 8.30 12.03 -17.06
C GLY A 112 8.93 11.78 -18.44
N GLY A 113 8.58 10.67 -19.10
CA GLY A 113 9.15 10.27 -20.40
C GLY A 113 10.53 9.62 -20.34
N LEU A 114 11.17 9.58 -19.16
CA LEU A 114 12.44 8.92 -18.96
C LEU A 114 12.26 7.50 -18.45
N ARG A 115 13.03 6.56 -18.99
CA ARG A 115 13.09 5.17 -18.49
C ARG A 115 13.97 5.13 -17.24
N ARG A 116 13.43 4.56 -16.17
CA ARG A 116 14.10 4.34 -14.88
C ARG A 116 13.92 2.90 -14.45
N LEU A 117 14.79 2.43 -13.56
CA LEU A 117 14.68 1.11 -12.95
C LEU A 117 14.34 1.26 -11.47
N ARG A 118 13.52 0.35 -10.96
CA ARG A 118 13.28 0.26 -9.51
C ARG A 118 14.48 -0.43 -8.89
N ILE A 119 14.97 0.10 -7.76
CA ILE A 119 16.04 -0.56 -7.00
C ILE A 119 15.63 -1.99 -6.60
N SER A 120 14.37 -2.20 -6.19
CA SER A 120 13.85 -3.52 -5.85
C SER A 120 14.01 -4.57 -6.96
N ASP A 121 13.89 -4.16 -8.22
CA ASP A 121 14.00 -5.08 -9.36
C ASP A 121 15.48 -5.41 -9.66
N ILE A 122 16.40 -4.49 -9.31
CA ILE A 122 17.84 -4.68 -9.40
C ILE A 122 18.29 -5.64 -8.28
N ASP A 123 17.82 -5.42 -7.05
CA ASP A 123 18.13 -6.27 -5.91
C ASP A 123 17.63 -7.71 -6.15
N ALA A 124 16.39 -7.87 -6.59
CA ALA A 124 15.83 -9.18 -6.94
C ALA A 124 16.59 -9.87 -8.09
N PHE A 125 17.13 -9.10 -9.04
CA PHE A 125 17.98 -9.65 -10.09
C PHE A 125 19.32 -10.14 -9.54
N ILE A 126 19.96 -9.41 -8.61
CA ILE A 126 21.19 -9.83 -7.94
C ILE A 126 20.97 -11.09 -7.11
N GLU A 127 19.88 -11.14 -6.33
CA GLU A 127 19.52 -12.30 -5.51
C GLU A 127 19.26 -13.56 -6.36
N GLY A 128 18.69 -13.40 -7.56
CA GLY A 128 18.46 -14.51 -8.50
C GLY A 128 19.68 -14.94 -9.32
N GLN A 129 20.82 -14.26 -9.18
CA GLN A 129 22.09 -14.60 -9.85
C GLN A 129 23.15 -15.22 -8.90
N ALA A 130 22.83 -15.38 -7.62
CA ALA A 130 23.61 -16.15 -6.65
C ALA A 130 23.30 -17.65 -6.72
#